data_AF-A0A9D5UYI2-F1
#
_entry.id   AF-A0A9D5UYI2-F1
#
_cell.length_a   1.000
_cell.length_b   1.000
_cell.length_c   1.000
_cell.angle_alpha   90.00
_cell.angle_beta   90.00
_cell.angle_gamma   90.00
#
_symmetry.space_group_name_H-M   'P 1'
#
loop_
_entity.id
_entity.type
_entity.pdbx_description
1 polymer ?
#
loop_
_entity_poly.entity_id
_entity_poly.type
_entity_poly.pdbx_seq_one_letter_code
_entity_poly.pdbx_strand_id
1 'polypeptide(L)'
;MVVQVAKRLSDAYFSFRHSVNDAQRIAHHAVEKMANLTLETSSDIMTMGWSQLDSMRRVMTVPEVFAIQSSLLSSLGQTCLEHVQLSMEEVIETQINLNNLVGHSLDDYSPIFRTMGIGITSSSN
;
A
#
# COMPACT_ATOMS: atom_id res chain seq x y z
N MET A 1 -18.36 18.13 -37.57
CA MET A 1 -17.46 18.61 -36.49
C MET A 1 -18.04 18.40 -35.09
N VAL A 2 -19.18 19.01 -34.73
CA VAL A 2 -19.73 18.94 -33.35
C VAL A 2 -19.95 17.50 -32.84
N VAL A 3 -20.49 16.61 -33.68
CA VAL A 3 -20.72 15.19 -33.33
C VAL A 3 -19.41 14.42 -33.07
N GLN A 4 -18.34 14.74 -33.80
CA GLN A 4 -17.03 14.10 -33.60
C GLN A 4 -16.35 14.58 -32.32
N VAL A 5 -16.52 15.85 -31.96
CA VAL A 5 -16.04 16.42 -30.70
C VAL A 5 -16.80 15.82 -29.51
N ALA A 6 -18.14 15.70 -29.62
CA ALA A 6 -18.96 15.07 -28.59
C ALA A 6 -18.58 13.60 -28.35
N LYS A 7 -18.31 12.83 -29.41
CA LYS A 7 -17.83 11.45 -29.28
C LYS A 7 -16.49 11.37 -28.56
N ARG A 8 -15.50 12.19 -28.94
CA ARG A 8 -14.18 12.22 -28.29
C ARG A 8 -14.25 12.61 -26.81
N LEU A 9 -15.11 13.57 -26.45
CA LEU A 9 -15.36 13.95 -25.05
C LEU A 9 -16.00 12.81 -24.26
N SER A 10 -16.93 12.08 -24.87
CA SER A 10 -17.56 10.92 -24.24
C SER A 10 -16.54 9.80 -24.00
N ASP A 11 -15.71 9.49 -24.99
CA ASP A 11 -14.66 8.47 -24.88
C ASP A 11 -13.65 8.85 -23.78
N ALA A 12 -13.23 10.12 -23.73
CA ALA A 12 -12.36 10.66 -22.70
C ALA A 12 -12.96 10.52 -21.28
N TYR A 13 -14.25 10.84 -21.14
CA TYR A 13 -14.96 10.71 -19.88
C TYR A 13 -15.04 9.26 -19.41
N PHE A 14 -15.33 8.31 -20.32
CA PHE A 14 -15.37 6.90 -19.97
C PHE A 14 -13.99 6.36 -19.58
N SER A 15 -12.93 6.73 -20.30
CA SER A 15 -11.55 6.40 -19.93
C SER A 15 -11.17 6.99 -18.56
N PHE A 16 -11.54 8.26 -18.29
CA PHE A 16 -11.29 8.89 -16.99
C PHE A 16 -11.99 8.16 -15.85
N ARG A 17 -13.26 7.80 -16.03
CA ARG A 17 -14.01 7.02 -15.07
C ARG A 17 -13.36 5.66 -14.82
N HIS A 18 -12.85 5.01 -15.86
CA HIS A 18 -12.18 3.72 -15.72
C HIS A 18 -10.89 3.83 -14.91
N SER A 19 -10.05 4.83 -15.22
CA SER A 19 -8.82 5.14 -14.48
C SER A 19 -9.08 5.41 -13.00
N VAL A 20 -10.12 6.20 -12.67
CA VAL A 20 -10.52 6.44 -11.27
C VAL A 20 -10.93 5.14 -10.57
N ASN A 21 -11.69 4.27 -11.24
CA ASN A 21 -12.08 2.98 -10.67
C ASN A 21 -10.85 2.07 -10.44
N ASP A 22 -9.89 2.06 -11.35
CA ASP A 22 -8.65 1.30 -11.19
C ASP A 22 -7.81 1.83 -10.03
N ALA A 23 -7.71 3.15 -9.88
CA ALA A 23 -7.02 3.77 -8.75
C ALA A 23 -7.68 3.38 -7.41
N GLN A 24 -9.02 3.40 -7.37
CA GLN A 24 -9.78 2.94 -6.20
C GLN A 24 -9.52 1.47 -5.89
N ARG A 25 -9.46 0.61 -6.91
CA ARG A 25 -9.17 -0.82 -6.73
C ARG A 25 -7.75 -1.05 -6.19
N ILE A 26 -6.76 -0.34 -6.72
CA ILE A 26 -5.37 -0.39 -6.22
C ILE A 26 -5.32 0.02 -4.75
N ALA A 27 -5.95 1.15 -4.40
CA ALA A 27 -5.98 1.62 -3.02
C ALA A 27 -6.70 0.64 -2.08
N HIS A 28 -7.81 0.05 -2.52
CA HIS A 28 -8.55 -0.91 -1.71
C HIS A 28 -7.74 -2.18 -1.43
N HIS A 29 -7.08 -2.71 -2.46
CA HIS A 29 -6.21 -3.88 -2.34
C HIS A 29 -5.02 -3.62 -1.41
N ALA A 30 -4.40 -2.44 -1.49
CA ALA A 30 -3.32 -2.05 -0.59
C ALA A 30 -3.79 -2.00 0.87
N VAL A 31 -4.97 -1.40 1.12
CA VAL A 31 -5.56 -1.35 2.47
C VAL A 31 -5.88 -2.75 3.00
N GLU A 32 -6.41 -3.64 2.16
CA GLU A 32 -6.71 -5.03 2.54
C GLU A 32 -5.45 -5.79 2.93
N LYS A 33 -4.39 -5.69 2.12
CA LYS A 33 -3.09 -6.31 2.43
C LYS A 33 -2.47 -5.74 3.71
N MET A 34 -2.48 -4.42 3.88
CA MET A 34 -1.98 -3.79 5.11
C MET A 34 -2.78 -4.26 6.34
N ALA A 35 -4.10 -4.35 6.24
CA ALA A 35 -4.93 -4.87 7.33
C ALA A 35 -4.60 -6.33 7.67
N ASN A 36 -4.41 -7.18 6.66
CA ASN A 36 -4.00 -8.57 6.86
C ASN A 36 -2.63 -8.67 7.56
N LEU A 37 -1.66 -7.87 7.11
CA LEU A 37 -0.34 -7.80 7.73
C LEU A 37 -0.43 -7.38 9.20
N THR A 38 -1.25 -6.38 9.52
CA THR A 38 -1.48 -5.94 10.90
C THR A 38 -2.12 -7.03 11.76
N LEU A 39 -3.08 -7.78 11.21
CA LEU A 39 -3.73 -8.89 11.91
C LEU A 39 -2.75 -10.04 12.20
N GLU A 40 -1.91 -10.39 11.22
CA GLU A 40 -0.87 -11.42 11.35
C GLU A 40 0.15 -11.04 12.43
N THR A 41 0.71 -9.83 12.34
CA THR A 41 1.65 -9.30 13.34
C THR A 41 1.01 -9.25 14.74
N SER A 42 -0.26 -8.87 14.85
CA SER A 42 -0.97 -8.86 16.13
C SER A 42 -1.14 -10.28 16.70
N SER A 43 -1.44 -11.26 15.85
CA SER A 43 -1.55 -12.67 16.22
C SER A 43 -0.22 -13.23 16.72
N ASP A 44 0.89 -12.89 16.06
CA ASP A 44 2.23 -13.32 16.46
C ASP A 44 2.62 -12.72 17.82
N ILE A 45 2.41 -11.41 18.00
CA ILE A 45 2.66 -10.72 19.27
C ILE A 45 1.83 -11.35 20.40
N MET A 46 0.55 -11.64 20.17
CA MET A 46 -0.28 -12.32 21.15
C MET A 46 0.28 -13.71 21.48
N THR A 47 0.64 -14.50 20.47
CA THR A 47 1.18 -15.85 20.66
C THR A 47 2.48 -15.83 21.47
N MET A 48 3.37 -14.88 21.18
CA MET A 48 4.60 -14.65 21.95
C MET A 48 4.29 -14.27 23.41
N GLY A 49 3.33 -13.37 23.63
CA GLY A 49 2.90 -12.96 24.97
C GLY A 49 2.30 -14.11 25.78
N TRP A 50 1.46 -14.94 25.16
CA TRP A 50 0.88 -16.14 25.80
C TRP A 50 1.96 -17.16 26.18
N SER A 51 2.91 -17.42 25.27
CA SER A 51 4.05 -18.31 25.55
C SER A 51 4.92 -17.79 26.70
N GLN A 52 5.10 -16.47 26.78
CA GLN A 52 5.83 -15.83 27.87
C GLN A 52 5.12 -16.01 29.22
N LEU A 53 3.80 -15.81 29.27
CA LEU A 53 3.00 -16.00 30.49
C LEU A 53 3.09 -17.45 31.00
N ASP A 54 3.04 -18.43 30.10
CA ASP A 54 3.21 -19.85 30.48
C ASP A 54 4.63 -20.13 30.98
N SER A 55 5.64 -19.51 30.36
CA SER A 55 7.04 -19.63 30.81
C SER A 55 7.24 -19.00 32.20
N MET A 56 6.74 -17.79 32.43
CA MET A 56 6.83 -17.09 33.72
C MET A 56 6.13 -17.84 34.85
N ARG A 57 5.04 -18.57 34.56
CA ARG A 57 4.35 -19.40 35.55
C ARG A 57 5.25 -20.51 36.12
N ARG A 58 6.26 -20.94 35.37
CA ARG A 58 7.14 -22.07 35.72
C ARG A 58 8.46 -21.63 36.38
N VAL A 59 8.68 -20.33 36.52
CA VAL A 59 9.96 -19.73 36.93
C VAL A 59 9.99 -19.49 38.44
N MET A 60 11.14 -19.73 39.07
CA MET A 60 11.32 -19.57 40.52
C MET A 60 12.25 -18.41 40.91
N THR A 61 13.04 -17.88 39.97
CA THR A 61 14.09 -16.89 40.28
C THR A 61 14.00 -15.62 39.45
N VAL A 62 14.48 -14.51 40.03
CA VAL A 62 14.53 -13.20 39.36
C VAL A 62 15.37 -13.22 38.06
N PRO A 63 16.55 -13.85 38.00
CA PRO A 63 17.34 -13.92 36.76
C PRO A 63 16.62 -14.61 35.59
N GLU A 64 15.86 -15.67 35.86
CA GLU A 64 15.06 -16.37 34.85
C GLU A 64 13.95 -15.48 34.28
N VAL A 65 13.30 -14.67 35.13
CA VAL A 65 12.31 -13.67 34.69
C VAL A 65 12.96 -12.64 33.75
N PHE A 66 14.14 -12.13 34.10
CA PHE A 66 14.88 -11.19 33.25
C PHE A 66 15.25 -11.81 31.89
N ALA A 67 15.71 -13.05 31.86
CA ALA A 67 16.04 -13.75 30.62
C ALA A 67 14.81 -13.90 29.71
N ILE A 68 13.67 -14.29 30.28
CA ILE A 68 12.39 -14.45 29.56
C ILE A 68 11.91 -13.10 29.01
N GLN A 69 11.98 -12.02 29.80
CA GLN A 69 11.60 -10.69 29.33
C GLN A 69 12.52 -10.16 28.23
N SER A 70 13.84 -10.33 28.36
CA SER A 70 14.78 -9.91 27.33
C SER A 70 14.57 -10.66 26.02
N SER A 71 14.29 -11.96 26.09
CA SER A 71 13.96 -12.76 24.91
C SER A 71 12.69 -12.26 24.23
N LEU A 72 11.62 -11.98 25.00
CA LEU A 72 10.38 -11.45 24.43
C LEU A 72 10.63 -10.11 23.73
N LEU A 73 11.30 -9.16 24.39
CA LEU A 73 11.56 -7.84 23.81
C LEU A 73 12.34 -7.94 22.50
N SER A 74 13.29 -8.87 22.43
CA SER A 74 14.02 -9.15 21.19
C SER A 74 13.09 -9.69 20.09
N SER A 75 12.26 -10.69 20.40
CA SER A 75 11.33 -11.27 19.42
C SER A 75 10.26 -10.28 18.95
N LEU A 76 9.72 -9.46 19.86
CA LEU A 76 8.80 -8.37 19.52
C LEU A 76 9.48 -7.32 18.65
N GLY A 77 10.72 -6.94 18.99
CA GLY A 77 11.52 -6.02 18.19
C GLY A 77 11.71 -6.53 16.76
N GLN A 78 12.06 -7.81 16.61
CA GLN A 78 12.20 -8.45 15.29
C GLN A 78 10.87 -8.45 14.52
N THR A 79 9.78 -8.88 15.16
CA THR A 79 8.44 -8.93 14.55
C THR A 79 7.98 -7.54 14.07
N CYS A 80 8.23 -6.50 14.87
CA CYS A 80 7.94 -5.12 14.49
C CYS A 80 8.78 -4.65 13.29
N LEU A 81 10.07 -5.01 13.24
CA LEU A 81 10.94 -4.64 12.12
C LEU A 81 10.49 -5.34 10.83
N GLU A 82 10.15 -6.62 10.90
CA GLU A 82 9.61 -7.39 9.77
C GLU A 82 8.28 -6.79 9.28
N HIS A 83 7.38 -6.43 10.19
CA HIS A 83 6.11 -5.77 9.85
C HIS A 83 6.34 -4.41 9.14
N VAL A 84 7.27 -3.60 9.63
CA VAL A 84 7.61 -2.31 9.00
C VAL A 84 8.19 -2.52 7.60
N GLN A 85 9.06 -3.52 7.43
CA GLN A 85 9.65 -3.83 6.13
C GLN A 85 8.57 -4.24 5.12
N LEU A 86 7.71 -5.19 5.46
CA LEU A 86 6.64 -5.67 4.59
C LEU A 86 5.61 -4.57 4.29
N SER A 87 5.27 -3.74 5.28
CA SER A 87 4.42 -2.57 5.08
C SER A 87 5.02 -1.59 4.07
N MET A 88 6.34 -1.36 4.14
CA MET A 88 7.04 -0.48 3.22
C MET A 88 7.07 -1.04 1.80
N GLU A 89 7.27 -2.34 1.65
CA GLU A 89 7.20 -3.04 0.36
C GLU A 89 5.82 -2.84 -0.29
N GLU A 90 4.73 -2.99 0.46
CA GLU A 90 3.37 -2.78 -0.05
C GLU A 90 3.12 -1.32 -0.45
N VAL A 91 3.62 -0.36 0.32
CA VAL A 91 3.52 1.07 -0.02
C VAL A 91 4.27 1.38 -1.32
N ILE A 92 5.47 0.82 -1.51
CA ILE A 92 6.26 1.00 -2.72
C ILE A 92 5.54 0.36 -3.92
N GLU A 93 5.04 -0.87 -3.78
CA GLU A 93 4.29 -1.55 -4.84
C GLU A 93 3.05 -0.74 -5.25
N THR A 94 2.31 -0.24 -4.27
CA THR A 94 1.12 0.60 -4.50
C THR A 94 1.48 1.90 -5.21
N GLN A 95 2.57 2.56 -4.80
CA GLN A 95 3.07 3.79 -5.44
C GLN A 95 3.43 3.53 -6.91
N ILE A 96 4.11 2.42 -7.21
CA ILE A 96 4.47 2.03 -8.58
C ILE A 96 3.21 1.79 -9.41
N ASN A 97 2.24 1.04 -8.88
CA ASN A 97 0.99 0.73 -9.56
C ASN A 97 0.17 1.99 -9.88
N LEU A 98 0.07 2.93 -8.93
CA LEU A 98 -0.58 4.22 -9.14
C LEU A 98 0.17 5.07 -10.16
N ASN A 99 1.50 5.10 -10.12
CA ASN A 99 2.30 5.86 -11.07
C ASN A 99 2.14 5.32 -12.51
N ASN A 100 2.14 4.00 -12.67
CA ASN A 100 1.89 3.35 -13.96
C ASN A 100 0.48 3.68 -14.49
N LEU A 101 -0.54 3.65 -13.62
CA LEU A 101 -1.89 4.04 -13.98
C LEU A 101 -1.99 5.50 -14.42
N VAL A 102 -1.32 6.42 -13.71
CA VAL A 102 -1.25 7.84 -14.10
C VAL A 102 -0.53 8.00 -15.44
N GLY A 103 0.59 7.30 -15.65
CA GLY A 103 1.32 7.31 -16.92
C GLY A 103 0.44 6.87 -18.10
N HIS A 104 -0.21 5.71 -17.99
CA HIS A 104 -1.15 5.23 -19.01
C HIS A 104 -2.31 6.20 -19.25
N SER A 105 -2.85 6.77 -18.18
CA SER A 105 -3.92 7.75 -18.26
C SER A 105 -3.48 9.03 -19.00
N LEU A 106 -2.28 9.53 -18.74
CA LEU A 106 -1.74 10.71 -19.42
C LEU A 106 -1.52 10.45 -20.92
N ASP A 107 -1.03 9.26 -21.29
CA ASP A 107 -0.87 8.86 -22.69
C ASP A 107 -2.22 8.79 -23.42
N ASP A 108 -3.25 8.24 -22.77
CA ASP A 108 -4.61 8.14 -23.32
C ASP A 108 -5.31 9.50 -23.47
N TYR A 109 -5.04 10.47 -22.56
CA TYR A 109 -5.64 11.81 -22.62
C TYR A 109 -4.84 12.82 -23.46
N SER A 110 -3.54 12.60 -23.69
CA SER A 110 -2.65 13.49 -24.46
C SER A 110 -3.19 13.88 -25.86
N PRO A 111 -3.79 12.98 -26.66
CA PRO A 111 -4.35 13.31 -27.97
C PRO A 111 -5.52 14.31 -27.90
N ILE A 112 -6.27 14.28 -26.79
CA ILE A 112 -7.43 15.15 -26.56
C ILE A 112 -6.96 16.57 -26.22
N PHE A 113 -5.91 16.73 -25.38
CA PHE A 113 -5.30 18.04 -25.10
C PHE A 113 -4.71 18.68 -26.36
N ARG A 114 -4.00 17.89 -27.18
CA ARG A 114 -3.48 18.34 -28.49
C ARG A 114 -4.59 18.76 -29.44
N THR A 115 -5.72 18.03 -29.48
CA THR A 115 -6.85 18.36 -30.37
C THR A 115 -7.63 19.59 -29.90
N MET A 116 -7.72 19.83 -28.59
CA MET A 116 -8.43 20.99 -28.02
C MET A 116 -7.62 22.30 -28.08
N GLY A 117 -6.43 22.31 -28.67
CA GLY A 117 -5.55 23.48 -28.71
C GLY A 117 -4.90 23.82 -27.37
N ILE A 118 -5.08 22.98 -26.35
CA ILE A 118 -4.41 23.09 -25.05
C ILE A 118 -3.05 22.41 -25.21
N GLY A 119 -2.15 23.08 -25.92
CA GLY A 119 -0.75 22.67 -25.94
C GLY A 119 -0.16 22.89 -24.56
N ILE A 120 0.04 21.82 -23.78
CA ILE A 120 1.03 21.87 -22.70
C ILE A 120 2.37 21.94 -23.41
N THR A 121 2.89 23.16 -23.59
CA THR A 121 4.30 23.36 -23.93
C THR A 121 5.10 22.90 -22.72
N SER A 122 5.53 21.64 -22.71
CA SER A 122 6.63 21.24 -21.85
C SER A 122 7.87 22.00 -22.33
N SER A 123 8.15 23.12 -21.67
CA SER A 123 9.43 23.81 -21.77
C SER A 123 10.49 22.85 -21.23
N SER A 124 11.18 22.15 -22.13
CA SER A 124 12.43 21.46 -21.84
C SER A 124 13.48 22.49 -21.46
N ASN A 125 14.08 22.36 -20.28
CA ASN A 125 15.40 22.92 -19.99
C ASN A 125 16.48 22.09 -20.69
#